data_AF-A0A3C0XKJ5-F1
#
_entry.id   AF-A0A3C0XKJ5-F1
#
_cell.length_a   1.000
_cell.length_b   1.000
_cell.length_c   1.000
_cell.angle_alpha   90.00
_cell.angle_beta   90.00
_cell.angle_gamma   90.00
#
_symmetry.space_group_name_H-M   'P 1'
#
loop_
_entity.id
_entity.type
_entity.pdbx_description
1 polymer ?
#
loop_
_entity_poly.entity_id
_entity_poly.type
_entity_poly.pdbx_seq_one_letter_code
_entity_poly.pdbx_strand_id
1 'polypeptide(L)'
;MTEALGKRAEAAAAAEERDDEAVQRGSSFKAWFGEVATKVSNATGSVWTFALAIAVIAGWAISGPVFGFSDTWQLVANTFTTLVTFLMVFLIQNTQNRDAEATQLKLDELIRSIGDARNQFIGAESEPEERIKRETKEVEAEKDKPASPAAADRQVDPPSRNGKPHNGEPAGQR
;
A
#
# COMPACT_ATOMS: atom_id res chain seq x y z
N MET A 1 12.31 12.61 -50.16
CA MET A 1 12.92 12.20 -48.86
C MET A 1 12.46 13.10 -47.70
N THR A 2 12.24 14.40 -47.93
CA THR A 2 11.72 15.37 -46.94
C THR A 2 10.27 15.11 -46.50
N GLU A 3 9.41 14.67 -47.42
CA GLU A 3 7.98 14.41 -47.15
C GLU A 3 7.74 13.23 -46.18
N ALA A 4 8.56 12.17 -46.29
CA ALA A 4 8.47 10.99 -45.43
C ALA A 4 8.98 11.25 -44.01
N LEU A 5 9.88 12.24 -43.83
CA LEU A 5 10.38 12.66 -42.52
C LEU A 5 9.37 13.55 -41.81
N GLY A 6 8.72 14.48 -42.54
CA GLY A 6 7.64 15.32 -41.99
C GLY A 6 6.46 14.49 -41.48
N LYS A 7 5.99 13.53 -42.28
CA LYS A 7 4.86 12.66 -41.91
C LYS A 7 5.16 11.76 -40.70
N ARG A 8 6.43 11.38 -40.49
CA ARG A 8 6.86 10.63 -39.30
C ARG A 8 6.95 11.50 -38.06
N ALA A 9 7.37 12.76 -38.20
CA ALA A 9 7.39 13.72 -37.10
C ALA A 9 5.96 14.10 -36.65
N GLU A 10 5.04 14.32 -37.59
CA GLU A 10 3.63 14.57 -37.28
C GLU A 10 2.94 13.37 -36.62
N ALA A 11 3.22 12.15 -37.09
CA ALA A 11 2.69 10.93 -36.48
C ALA A 11 3.24 10.68 -35.07
N ALA A 12 4.51 11.06 -34.81
CA ALA A 12 5.10 10.96 -33.48
C ALA A 12 4.50 11.98 -32.50
N ALA A 13 4.35 13.24 -32.92
CA ALA A 13 3.71 14.29 -32.11
C ALA A 13 2.25 13.96 -31.75
N ALA A 14 1.49 13.42 -32.71
CA ALA A 14 0.11 12.99 -32.48
C ALA A 14 -0.02 11.73 -31.59
N ALA A 15 1.04 10.93 -31.47
CA ALA A 15 1.08 9.79 -30.55
C ALA A 15 1.38 10.25 -29.11
N GLU A 16 2.30 11.21 -28.95
CA GLU A 16 2.69 11.79 -27.66
C GLU A 16 1.53 12.55 -27.01
N GLU A 17 0.81 13.39 -27.76
CA GLU A 17 -0.39 14.09 -27.26
C GLU A 17 -1.51 13.13 -26.82
N ARG A 18 -1.66 11.98 -27.49
CA ARG A 18 -2.68 10.98 -27.15
C ARG A 18 -2.33 10.18 -25.90
N ASP A 19 -1.05 9.90 -25.66
CA ASP A 19 -0.58 9.28 -24.43
C ASP A 19 -0.73 10.24 -23.24
N ASP A 20 -0.39 11.52 -23.42
CA ASP A 20 -0.56 12.55 -22.40
C ASP A 20 -2.04 12.76 -22.03
N GLU A 21 -2.95 12.81 -23.01
CA GLU A 21 -4.39 12.88 -22.75
C GLU A 21 -4.92 11.63 -22.01
N ALA A 22 -4.43 10.44 -22.35
CA ALA A 22 -4.84 9.19 -21.70
C ALA A 22 -4.34 9.11 -20.25
N VAL A 23 -3.10 9.51 -20.00
CA VAL A 23 -2.49 9.58 -18.66
C VAL A 23 -3.18 10.64 -17.81
N GLN A 24 -3.50 11.81 -18.37
CA GLN A 24 -4.16 12.90 -17.65
C GLN A 24 -5.62 12.57 -17.32
N ARG A 25 -6.34 11.88 -18.21
CA ARG A 25 -7.71 11.40 -17.97
C ARG A 25 -7.75 10.29 -16.90
N GLY A 26 -6.77 9.38 -16.90
CA GLY A 26 -6.61 8.35 -15.86
C GLY A 26 -6.19 8.92 -14.50
N SER A 27 -5.33 9.93 -14.48
CA SER A 27 -4.91 10.66 -13.28
C SER A 27 -6.09 11.41 -12.64
N SER A 28 -6.94 12.05 -13.46
CA SER A 28 -8.09 12.81 -12.99
C SER A 28 -9.15 11.93 -12.30
N PHE A 29 -9.45 10.74 -12.85
CA PHE A 29 -10.38 9.81 -12.20
C PHE A 29 -9.79 9.21 -10.92
N LYS A 30 -8.52 8.83 -10.93
CA LYS A 30 -7.83 8.33 -9.71
C LYS A 30 -7.77 9.38 -8.61
N ALA A 31 -7.52 10.64 -8.95
CA ALA A 31 -7.50 11.76 -8.01
C ALA A 31 -8.90 12.03 -7.44
N TRP A 32 -9.94 12.11 -8.28
CA TRP A 32 -11.32 12.26 -7.84
C TRP A 32 -11.77 11.09 -6.95
N PHE A 33 -11.46 9.87 -7.35
CA PHE A 33 -11.77 8.66 -6.58
C PHE A 33 -11.05 8.65 -5.24
N GLY A 34 -9.76 9.03 -5.21
CA GLY A 34 -8.99 9.15 -3.97
C GLY A 34 -9.55 10.23 -3.03
N GLU A 35 -9.99 11.36 -3.57
CA GLU A 35 -10.60 12.44 -2.79
C GLU A 35 -11.99 12.07 -2.26
N VAL A 36 -12.81 11.40 -3.08
CA VAL A 36 -14.10 10.83 -2.66
C VAL A 36 -13.89 9.75 -1.61
N ALA A 37 -12.94 8.82 -1.81
CA ALA A 37 -12.63 7.78 -0.84
C ALA A 37 -12.15 8.37 0.50
N THR A 38 -11.34 9.42 0.46
CA THR A 38 -10.88 10.13 1.67
C THR A 38 -12.03 10.86 2.37
N LYS A 39 -12.91 11.54 1.62
CA LYS A 39 -14.10 12.19 2.15
C LYS A 39 -15.10 11.18 2.73
N VAL A 40 -15.32 10.07 2.04
CA VAL A 40 -16.16 8.96 2.51
C VAL A 40 -15.55 8.33 3.76
N SER A 41 -14.24 8.05 3.78
CA SER A 41 -13.56 7.49 4.96
C SER A 41 -13.69 8.40 6.19
N ASN A 42 -13.42 9.70 6.03
CA ASN A 42 -13.57 10.69 7.11
C ASN A 42 -15.03 10.85 7.55
N ALA A 43 -15.97 10.81 6.60
CA ALA A 43 -17.40 10.88 6.90
C ALA A 43 -17.86 9.63 7.65
N THR A 44 -17.53 8.43 7.18
CA THR A 44 -18.00 7.14 7.73
C THR A 44 -17.47 6.88 9.15
N GLY A 45 -16.38 7.55 9.56
CA GLY A 45 -15.86 7.47 10.93
C GLY A 45 -16.57 8.36 11.97
N SER A 46 -17.48 9.24 11.55
CA SER A 46 -18.18 10.17 12.45
C SER A 46 -19.46 9.57 13.03
N VAL A 47 -19.74 9.82 14.32
CA VAL A 47 -21.00 9.41 14.98
C VAL A 47 -22.24 9.96 14.23
N TRP A 48 -22.12 11.14 13.63
CA TRP A 48 -23.21 11.77 12.89
C TRP A 48 -23.56 11.06 11.58
N THR A 49 -22.60 10.47 10.88
CA THR A 49 -22.89 9.72 9.65
C THR A 49 -23.51 8.37 9.93
N PHE A 50 -23.14 7.74 11.04
CA PHE A 50 -23.82 6.54 11.52
C PHE A 50 -25.29 6.83 11.86
N ALA A 51 -25.56 7.93 12.58
CA ALA A 51 -26.92 8.36 12.87
C ALA A 51 -27.72 8.69 11.59
N LEU A 52 -27.11 9.36 10.62
CA LEU A 52 -27.71 9.64 9.32
C LEU A 52 -28.02 8.34 8.55
N ALA A 53 -27.11 7.37 8.55
CA ALA A 53 -27.32 6.08 7.89
C ALA A 53 -28.52 5.33 8.50
N ILE A 54 -28.63 5.31 9.84
CA ILE A 54 -29.80 4.74 10.53
C ILE A 54 -31.07 5.49 10.12
N ALA A 55 -31.05 6.82 10.07
CA ALA A 55 -32.21 7.62 9.68
C ALA A 55 -32.66 7.32 8.23
N VAL A 56 -31.71 7.15 7.30
CA VAL A 56 -31.99 6.75 5.92
C VAL A 56 -32.61 5.35 5.85
N ILE A 57 -32.05 4.38 6.57
CA ILE A 57 -32.59 3.01 6.64
C ILE A 57 -34.00 3.02 7.24
N ALA A 58 -34.22 3.78 8.31
CA ALA A 58 -35.53 3.93 8.95
C ALA A 58 -36.55 4.59 8.01
N GLY A 59 -36.17 5.66 7.31
CA GLY A 59 -37.02 6.33 6.33
C GLY A 59 -37.42 5.40 5.18
N TRP A 60 -36.48 4.60 4.68
CA TRP A 60 -36.77 3.58 3.68
C TRP A 60 -37.70 2.48 4.23
N ALA A 61 -37.48 2.00 5.46
CA ALA A 61 -38.35 1.02 6.10
C ALA A 61 -39.79 1.52 6.31
N ILE A 62 -39.95 2.78 6.70
CA ILE A 62 -41.26 3.44 6.89
C ILE A 62 -42.00 3.60 5.55
N SER A 63 -41.27 3.73 4.43
CA SER A 63 -41.91 3.73 3.10
C SER A 63 -42.54 2.37 2.74
N GLY A 64 -42.05 1.27 3.33
CA GLY A 64 -42.57 -0.09 3.07
C GLY A 64 -44.07 -0.25 3.30
N PRO A 65 -44.60 0.10 4.50
CA PRO A 65 -46.05 0.10 4.78
C PRO A 65 -46.89 0.95 3.82
N VAL A 66 -46.36 2.09 3.34
CA VAL A 66 -47.07 2.98 2.40
C VAL A 66 -47.23 2.30 1.03
N PHE A 67 -46.24 1.51 0.61
CA PHE A 67 -46.26 0.76 -0.65
C PHE A 67 -46.72 -0.71 -0.49
N GLY A 68 -47.24 -1.08 0.68
CA GLY A 68 -47.71 -2.44 0.95
C GLY A 68 -46.63 -3.52 0.85
N PHE A 69 -45.36 -3.17 1.11
CA PHE A 69 -44.20 -4.06 0.94
C PHE A 69 -44.12 -4.72 -0.45
N SER A 70 -44.42 -3.94 -1.49
CA SER A 70 -44.44 -4.41 -2.88
C SER A 70 -43.12 -5.00 -3.36
N ASP A 71 -43.20 -5.85 -4.40
CA ASP A 71 -42.02 -6.42 -5.05
C ASP A 71 -41.06 -5.34 -5.57
N THR A 72 -41.58 -4.19 -6.03
CA THR A 72 -40.75 -3.06 -6.48
C THR A 72 -39.98 -2.43 -5.32
N TRP A 73 -40.59 -2.30 -4.14
CA TRP A 73 -39.94 -1.75 -2.96
C TRP A 73 -38.73 -2.60 -2.53
N GLN A 74 -38.87 -3.93 -2.54
CA GLN A 74 -37.77 -4.86 -2.24
C GLN A 74 -36.74 -4.90 -3.37
N LEU A 75 -37.19 -4.90 -4.63
CA LEU A 75 -36.34 -4.97 -5.81
C LEU A 75 -35.39 -3.78 -5.88
N VAL A 76 -35.84 -2.58 -5.54
CA VAL A 76 -35.00 -1.37 -5.51
C VAL A 76 -33.88 -1.53 -4.48
N ALA A 77 -34.16 -2.00 -3.27
CA ALA A 77 -33.13 -2.19 -2.25
C ALA A 77 -32.12 -3.29 -2.59
N ASN A 78 -32.60 -4.43 -3.09
CA ASN A 78 -31.74 -5.53 -3.51
C ASN A 78 -30.84 -5.13 -4.68
N THR A 79 -31.39 -4.41 -5.67
CA THR A 79 -30.62 -3.95 -6.84
C THR A 79 -29.59 -2.89 -6.45
N PHE A 80 -30.01 -1.91 -5.65
CA PHE A 80 -29.13 -0.84 -5.21
C PHE A 80 -27.96 -1.37 -4.37
N THR A 81 -28.26 -2.22 -3.38
CA THR A 81 -27.24 -2.81 -2.50
C THR A 81 -26.27 -3.68 -3.30
N THR A 82 -26.76 -4.41 -4.30
CA THR A 82 -25.89 -5.21 -5.18
C THR A 82 -24.91 -4.31 -5.95
N LEU A 83 -25.38 -3.21 -6.54
CA LEU A 83 -24.49 -2.27 -7.25
C LEU A 83 -23.46 -1.63 -6.31
N VAL A 84 -23.91 -1.17 -5.14
CA VAL A 84 -23.02 -0.58 -4.12
C VAL A 84 -22.01 -1.62 -3.64
N THR A 85 -22.42 -2.86 -3.42
CA THR A 85 -21.53 -3.94 -2.99
C THR A 85 -20.50 -4.25 -4.07
N PHE A 86 -20.90 -4.29 -5.34
CA PHE A 86 -19.98 -4.48 -6.47
C PHE A 86 -18.93 -3.36 -6.51
N LEU A 87 -19.37 -2.11 -6.36
CA LEU A 87 -18.47 -0.96 -6.26
C LEU A 87 -17.56 -1.05 -5.02
N MET A 88 -18.11 -1.46 -3.89
CA MET A 88 -17.41 -1.62 -2.61
C MET A 88 -16.28 -2.62 -2.74
N VAL A 89 -16.48 -3.75 -3.44
CA VAL A 89 -15.42 -4.74 -3.68
C VAL A 89 -14.22 -4.09 -4.38
N PHE A 90 -14.45 -3.28 -5.42
CA PHE A 90 -13.35 -2.56 -6.09
C PHE A 90 -12.70 -1.48 -5.20
N LEU A 91 -13.50 -0.73 -4.44
CA LEU A 91 -13.00 0.27 -3.48
C LEU A 91 -12.12 -0.38 -2.39
N ILE A 92 -12.60 -1.48 -1.83
CA ILE A 92 -11.89 -2.27 -0.81
C ILE A 92 -10.62 -2.83 -1.42
N GLN A 93 -10.68 -3.46 -2.60
CA GLN A 93 -9.50 -4.01 -3.27
C GLN A 93 -8.44 -2.93 -3.55
N ASN A 94 -8.84 -1.74 -4.02
CA ASN A 94 -7.90 -0.64 -4.25
C ASN A 94 -7.22 -0.16 -2.95
N THR A 95 -8.00 -0.03 -1.87
CA THR A 95 -7.48 0.40 -0.57
C THR A 95 -6.59 -0.68 0.03
N GLN A 96 -7.03 -1.94 0.02
CA GLN A 96 -6.28 -3.09 0.52
C GLN A 96 -4.99 -3.31 -0.26
N ASN A 97 -4.99 -3.16 -1.59
CA ASN A 97 -3.78 -3.30 -2.40
C ASN A 97 -2.72 -2.28 -2.00
N ARG A 98 -3.12 -1.01 -1.79
CA ARG A 98 -2.22 0.05 -1.36
C ARG A 98 -1.71 -0.14 0.07
N ASP A 99 -2.58 -0.59 0.97
CA ASP A 99 -2.21 -0.87 2.36
C ASP A 99 -1.26 -2.09 2.48
N ALA A 100 -1.42 -3.09 1.60
CA ALA A 100 -0.52 -4.24 1.50
C ALA A 100 0.89 -3.82 1.08
N GLU A 101 1.01 -3.03 0.00
CA GLU A 101 2.30 -2.51 -0.50
C GLU A 101 3.00 -1.63 0.56
N ALA A 102 2.25 -0.74 1.22
CA ALA A 102 2.79 0.10 2.29
C ALA A 102 3.27 -0.71 3.51
N THR A 103 2.63 -1.85 3.79
CA THR A 103 3.04 -2.76 4.86
C THR A 103 4.33 -3.49 4.51
N GLN A 104 4.46 -3.97 3.27
CA GLN A 104 5.68 -4.60 2.76
C GLN A 104 6.87 -3.65 2.85
N LEU A 105 6.73 -2.41 2.37
CA LEU A 105 7.79 -1.41 2.43
C LEU A 105 8.26 -1.13 3.87
N LYS A 106 7.34 -1.06 4.83
CA LYS A 106 7.67 -0.87 6.25
C LYS A 106 8.42 -2.07 6.84
N LEU A 107 8.06 -3.29 6.45
CA LEU A 107 8.73 -4.51 6.87
C LEU A 107 10.14 -4.60 6.29
N ASP A 108 10.30 -4.24 5.02
CA ASP A 108 11.60 -4.22 4.34
C ASP A 108 12.57 -3.25 5.01
N GLU A 109 12.10 -2.04 5.35
CA GLU A 109 12.91 -1.07 6.08
C GLU A 109 13.28 -1.57 7.48
N LEU A 110 12.34 -2.24 8.18
CA LEU A 110 12.60 -2.83 9.49
C LEU A 110 13.66 -3.93 9.41
N ILE A 111 13.55 -4.85 8.46
CA ILE A 111 14.54 -5.91 8.21
C ILE A 111 15.91 -5.28 7.92
N ARG A 112 15.96 -4.27 7.05
CA ARG A 112 17.19 -3.56 6.70
C ARG A 112 17.85 -2.86 7.89
N SER A 113 17.05 -2.40 8.87
CA SER A 113 17.54 -1.70 10.06
C SER A 113 18.06 -2.64 11.17
N ILE A 114 17.71 -3.93 11.15
CA ILE A 114 18.08 -4.90 12.18
C ILE A 114 19.32 -5.70 11.72
N GLY A 115 20.43 -5.59 12.45
CA GLY A 115 21.72 -6.17 12.05
C GLY A 115 21.77 -7.69 11.90
N ASP A 116 20.98 -8.43 12.69
CA ASP A 116 20.88 -9.91 12.63
C ASP A 116 19.70 -10.39 11.75
N ALA A 117 18.95 -9.48 11.11
CA ALA A 117 17.86 -9.87 10.24
C ALA A 117 18.36 -10.31 8.86
N ARG A 118 17.65 -11.27 8.27
CA ARG A 118 18.00 -11.84 6.97
C ARG A 118 17.48 -10.94 5.86
N ASN A 119 18.33 -10.05 5.35
CA ASN A 119 18.01 -9.13 4.25
C ASN A 119 17.54 -9.82 2.95
N GLN A 120 17.76 -11.14 2.80
CA GLN A 120 17.23 -11.91 1.68
C GLN A 120 15.69 -12.01 1.64
N PHE A 121 15.00 -11.68 2.73
CA PHE A 121 13.51 -11.65 2.78
C PHE A 121 12.90 -10.34 2.28
N ILE A 122 13.72 -9.33 1.99
CA ILE A 122 13.25 -8.06 1.44
C ILE A 122 12.69 -8.31 0.03
N GLY A 123 11.47 -7.85 -0.23
CA GLY A 123 10.79 -8.06 -1.52
C GLY A 123 10.28 -9.50 -1.76
N ALA A 124 10.17 -10.32 -0.71
CA ALA A 124 9.73 -11.71 -0.82
C ALA A 124 8.32 -11.86 -1.39
N GLU A 125 7.45 -10.84 -1.32
CA GLU A 125 6.11 -10.83 -1.91
C GLU A 125 6.10 -10.95 -3.44
N SER A 126 7.19 -10.56 -4.09
CA SER A 126 7.33 -10.62 -5.55
C SER A 126 7.88 -11.96 -6.03
N GLU A 127 8.21 -12.86 -5.11
CA GLU A 127 8.79 -14.15 -5.45
C GLU A 127 7.74 -15.22 -5.83
N PRO A 128 8.14 -16.24 -6.60
CA PRO A 128 7.27 -17.38 -6.88
C PRO A 128 6.80 -18.07 -5.58
N GLU A 129 5.52 -18.46 -5.51
CA GLU A 129 4.94 -19.10 -4.32
C GLU A 129 5.75 -20.31 -3.80
N GLU A 130 6.36 -21.08 -4.70
CA GLU A 130 7.17 -22.25 -4.33
C GLU A 130 8.40 -21.85 -3.50
N ARG A 131 9.00 -20.71 -3.82
CA ARG A 131 10.17 -20.16 -3.14
C ARG A 131 9.77 -19.66 -1.75
N ILE A 132 8.67 -18.89 -1.66
CA ILE A 132 8.09 -18.44 -0.38
C ILE A 132 7.77 -19.63 0.53
N LYS A 133 7.13 -20.69 0.00
CA LYS A 133 6.80 -21.91 0.76
C LYS A 133 8.05 -22.64 1.26
N ARG A 134 9.12 -22.69 0.46
CA ARG A 134 10.40 -23.29 0.88
C ARG A 134 11.03 -22.49 2.01
N GLU A 135 11.17 -21.19 1.84
CA GLU A 135 11.80 -20.34 2.85
C GLU A 135 10.99 -20.32 4.16
N THR A 136 9.66 -20.30 4.07
CA THR A 136 8.78 -20.41 5.26
C THR A 136 9.06 -21.69 6.05
N LYS A 137 9.19 -22.84 5.35
CA LYS A 137 9.52 -24.13 5.99
C LYS A 137 10.91 -24.12 6.62
N GLU A 138 11.89 -23.46 5.99
CA GLU A 138 13.24 -23.35 6.54
C GLU A 138 13.24 -22.51 7.84
N VAL A 139 12.49 -21.41 7.87
CA VAL A 139 12.32 -20.59 9.08
C VAL A 139 11.62 -21.35 10.20
N GLU A 140 10.56 -22.10 9.88
CA GLU A 140 9.86 -22.95 10.85
C GLU A 140 10.78 -24.04 11.42
N ALA A 141 11.55 -24.71 10.56
CA ALA A 141 12.51 -25.72 10.97
C ALA A 141 13.65 -25.16 11.85
N GLU A 142 13.97 -23.87 11.74
CA GLU A 142 14.95 -23.21 12.59
C GLU A 142 14.38 -22.81 13.96
N LYS A 143 13.09 -22.48 14.04
CA LYS A 143 12.39 -22.21 15.32
C LYS A 143 12.34 -23.44 16.23
N ASP A 144 12.24 -24.63 15.65
CA ASP A 144 12.20 -25.91 16.39
C ASP A 144 13.58 -26.44 16.80
N LYS A 145 14.67 -25.77 16.40
CA LYS A 145 16.01 -26.09 16.92
C LYS A 145 16.16 -25.45 18.31
N PRO A 146 16.56 -26.21 19.34
CA PRO A 146 16.85 -25.61 20.65
C PRO A 146 17.92 -24.54 20.46
N ALA A 147 17.64 -23.34 20.97
CA ALA A 147 18.57 -22.21 20.92
C ALA A 147 19.95 -22.70 21.37
N SER A 148 20.91 -22.71 20.43
CA SER A 148 22.27 -23.11 20.74
C SER A 148 22.80 -22.19 21.84
N PRO A 149 23.37 -22.72 22.94
CA PRO A 149 23.84 -21.91 24.08
C PRO A 149 24.95 -20.89 23.73
N ALA A 150 25.44 -20.88 22.48
CA ALA A 150 26.53 -20.04 22.01
C ALA A 150 26.18 -18.54 21.83
N ALA A 151 24.94 -18.13 22.12
CA ALA A 151 24.54 -16.71 22.11
C ALA A 151 24.67 -16.04 23.50
N ALA A 152 24.93 -16.78 24.57
CA ALA A 152 25.03 -16.23 25.92
C ALA A 152 26.41 -15.68 26.29
N ASP A 153 27.46 -15.89 25.47
CA ASP A 153 28.85 -15.55 25.81
C ASP A 153 29.55 -14.64 24.79
N ARG A 154 28.81 -14.02 23.87
CA ARG A 154 29.40 -12.99 22.98
C ARG A 154 29.28 -11.62 23.64
N GLN A 155 30.29 -11.37 24.47
CA GLN A 155 30.64 -10.08 25.04
C GLN A 155 30.48 -8.96 24.01
N VAL A 156 29.64 -7.98 24.35
CA VAL A 156 29.54 -6.70 23.63
C VAL A 156 30.83 -5.95 23.92
N ASP A 157 31.80 -6.01 23.01
CA ASP A 157 33.00 -5.19 23.10
C ASP A 157 32.59 -3.70 22.99
N PRO A 158 32.98 -2.84 23.95
CA PRO A 158 32.70 -1.42 23.87
C PRO A 158 33.40 -0.82 22.64
N PRO A 159 32.79 0.19 21.98
CA PRO A 159 33.34 0.78 20.77
C PRO A 159 34.75 1.31 21.03
N SER A 160 35.73 0.79 20.30
CA SER A 160 37.12 1.25 20.31
C SER A 160 37.17 2.73 19.91
N ARG A 161 37.34 3.60 20.91
CA ARG A 161 37.60 5.03 20.73
C ARG A 161 39.03 5.22 20.22
N ASN A 162 39.26 4.95 18.94
CA ASN A 162 40.55 5.16 18.30
C ASN A 162 40.65 6.59 17.76
N GLY A 163 40.88 7.55 18.65
CA GLY A 163 41.34 8.89 18.28
C GLY A 163 42.84 8.87 18.08
N LYS A 164 43.30 9.04 16.83
CA LYS A 164 44.72 9.27 16.52
C LYS A 164 45.27 10.41 17.37
N PRO A 165 46.40 10.25 18.09
CA PRO A 165 47.12 11.40 18.60
C PRO A 165 47.82 12.09 17.42
N HIS A 166 47.39 13.31 17.12
CA HIS A 166 48.11 14.20 16.22
C HIS A 166 49.32 14.72 16.99
N ASN A 167 50.51 14.21 16.69
CA ASN A 167 51.76 14.75 17.21
C ASN A 167 52.59 15.27 16.04
N GLY A 168 52.87 16.57 16.04
CA GLY A 168 53.71 17.24 15.08
C GLY A 168 53.95 18.68 15.50
N GLU A 169 54.92 18.89 16.39
CA GLU A 169 56.04 19.84 16.21
C GLU A 169 56.82 20.05 17.52
N PRO A 170 58.15 19.85 17.49
CA PRO A 170 59.05 20.50 18.43
C PRO A 170 60.19 21.24 17.69
N ALA A 171 60.25 22.56 17.85
CA ALA A 171 61.46 23.41 17.74
C ALA A 171 60.99 24.83 18.14
N GLY A 172 61.58 25.60 19.05
CA GLY A 172 62.99 25.74 19.42
C GLY A 172 63.31 27.24 19.37
N GLN A 173 63.51 27.85 20.55
CA GLN A 173 64.32 29.05 20.85
C GLN A 173 64.18 30.30 19.96
N ARG A 174 63.71 31.42 20.53
CA ARG A 174 64.53 32.52 21.07
C ARG A 174 63.66 33.63 21.67
#